data_AF-A0A310SPB1-F1
#
_entry.id   AF-A0A310SPB1-F1
#
_cell.length_a   1.000
_cell.length_b   1.000
_cell.length_c   1.000
_cell.angle_alpha   90.00
_cell.angle_beta   90.00
_cell.angle_gamma   90.00
#
_symmetry.space_group_name_H-M   'P 1'
#
loop_
_entity.id
_entity.type
_entity.pdbx_description
1 polymer ?
#
loop_
_entity_poly.entity_id
_entity_poly.type
_entity_poly.pdbx_seq_one_letter_code
_entity_poly.pdbx_strand_id
1 'polypeptide(L)'
;MKLHCNVEINNRSFATNIIRKKSQRSILAIGKPTIKSTELYILWQTLQNKQAIKYKIDNNINKIFTKFIDEGKATIRLIQPPHDLIIQSDIIQLKSFLHILKLGITKKIDSSVLDILNLNPKCMSSAPKIKVVVNKSSEYPTLEGFPRTTEELYLVGLNRKSFDRQILKLQSLRILNLSNNQICSLPNELGTLQHLQQLILSQNRLHKSLKWIWLDQIAVRSNLKLLDISNNMLQKLPQQIGKLDGLINLKASQNMLTYIPQSLGKLHKLKYLDLSKNNLHCMPGSIRNLHLILLDLSDNEFLPTDSYSMCKIDVPSLTECAAKSFLKTRFV
;
A
#
# COMPACT_ATOMS: atom_id res chain seq x y z
N MET A 1 5.98 -26.70 9.01
CA MET A 1 5.69 -25.40 8.34
C MET A 1 6.47 -25.33 7.03
N LYS A 2 5.87 -24.73 5.98
CA LYS A 2 6.51 -24.42 4.70
C LYS A 2 6.65 -22.90 4.54
N LEU A 3 7.76 -22.45 3.97
CA LEU A 3 8.08 -21.05 3.72
C LEU A 3 8.48 -20.88 2.25
N HIS A 4 7.69 -20.11 1.50
CA HIS A 4 8.04 -19.72 0.14
C HIS A 4 8.91 -18.47 0.21
N CYS A 5 10.15 -18.56 -0.28
CA CYS A 5 11.15 -17.51 -0.09
C CYS A 5 12.15 -17.48 -1.24
N ASN A 6 13.06 -16.51 -1.22
CA ASN A 6 14.28 -16.55 -1.99
C ASN A 6 15.43 -16.95 -1.05
N VAL A 7 16.27 -17.88 -1.49
CA VAL A 7 17.42 -18.36 -0.74
C VAL A 7 18.67 -18.23 -1.59
N GLU A 8 19.65 -17.51 -1.06
CA GLU A 8 21.02 -17.55 -1.54
C GLU A 8 21.84 -18.45 -0.60
N ILE A 9 22.67 -19.32 -1.18
CA ILE A 9 23.57 -20.16 -0.40
C ILE A 9 25.00 -19.66 -0.60
N ASN A 10 25.61 -19.29 0.52
CA ASN A 10 27.03 -19.06 0.57
C ASN A 10 27.72 -20.28 1.20
N ASN A 11 28.58 -20.97 0.44
CA ASN A 11 29.35 -22.10 0.94
C ASN A 11 30.70 -21.62 1.45
N ARG A 12 30.92 -21.74 2.77
CA ARG A 12 32.12 -21.24 3.44
C ARG A 12 33.35 -22.14 3.24
N SER A 13 33.21 -23.32 2.64
CA SER A 13 34.34 -24.19 2.27
C SER A 13 35.12 -23.70 1.05
N PHE A 14 34.52 -22.88 0.19
CA PHE A 14 35.20 -22.34 -0.99
C PHE A 14 35.72 -20.94 -0.68
N ALA A 15 37.03 -20.75 -0.82
CA ALA A 15 37.65 -19.44 -0.68
C ALA A 15 37.11 -18.48 -1.74
N THR A 16 36.83 -17.26 -1.29
CA THR A 16 36.44 -16.05 -2.02
C THR A 16 36.94 -16.00 -3.48
N ASN A 17 36.08 -16.32 -4.45
CA ASN A 17 35.98 -15.65 -5.78
C ASN A 17 35.18 -16.41 -6.86
N ILE A 18 34.53 -17.53 -6.57
CA ILE A 18 33.79 -18.27 -7.61
C ILE A 18 32.28 -18.10 -7.40
N ILE A 19 31.72 -17.11 -8.11
CA ILE A 19 30.30 -16.95 -8.45
C ILE A 19 29.37 -17.00 -7.22
N ARG A 20 29.02 -15.84 -6.65
CA ARG A 20 27.85 -15.75 -5.75
C ARG A 20 26.66 -16.35 -6.49
N LYS A 21 26.17 -17.50 -6.03
CA LYS A 21 25.00 -18.13 -6.62
C LYS A 21 23.85 -17.15 -6.46
N LYS A 22 23.30 -16.68 -7.58
CA LYS A 22 22.15 -15.77 -7.57
C LYS A 22 21.06 -16.37 -6.67
N SER A 23 20.47 -15.52 -5.84
CA SER A 23 19.35 -15.89 -4.98
C SER A 23 18.29 -16.65 -5.79
N GLN A 24 17.94 -17.85 -5.32
CA GLN A 24 17.03 -18.74 -6.01
C GLN A 24 15.71 -18.78 -5.30
N ARG A 25 14.63 -18.75 -6.07
CA ARG A 25 13.31 -18.98 -5.53
C ARG A 25 13.24 -20.40 -4.95
N SER A 26 12.77 -20.50 -3.72
CA SER A 26 12.95 -21.68 -2.88
C SER A 26 11.73 -21.94 -2.00
N ILE A 27 11.59 -23.20 -1.57
CA ILE A 27 10.72 -23.60 -0.47
C ILE A 27 11.62 -24.10 0.65
N LEU A 28 11.48 -23.50 1.82
CA LEU A 28 12.06 -24.02 3.06
C LEU A 28 10.97 -24.71 3.87
N ALA A 29 11.26 -25.89 4.40
CA ALA A 29 10.35 -26.58 5.30
C ALA A 29 11.10 -27.14 6.51
N ILE A 30 10.45 -27.18 7.65
CA ILE A 30 10.98 -27.82 8.87
C ILE A 30 10.11 -29.03 9.18
N GLY A 31 10.75 -30.18 9.39
CA GLY A 31 10.07 -31.38 9.90
C GLY A 31 10.95 -32.63 9.93
N LYS A 32 10.31 -33.80 10.09
CA LYS A 32 10.95 -35.12 10.18
C LYS A 32 10.87 -35.88 8.86
N PRO A 33 11.97 -36.50 8.39
CA PRO A 33 12.01 -37.18 7.09
C PRO A 33 11.11 -38.42 7.05
N THR A 34 10.86 -39.05 8.20
CA THR A 34 9.95 -40.18 8.38
C THR A 34 9.25 -40.05 9.74
N ILE A 35 8.05 -40.63 9.86
CA ILE A 35 7.24 -40.62 11.11
C ILE A 35 8.05 -41.22 12.29
N LYS A 36 8.94 -42.18 12.00
CA LYS A 36 9.79 -42.85 13.00
C LYS A 36 11.04 -42.06 13.38
N SER A 37 11.40 -41.01 12.63
CA SER A 37 12.60 -40.23 12.91
C SER A 37 12.35 -39.22 14.03
N THR A 38 13.26 -39.13 14.99
CA THR A 38 13.26 -38.09 16.02
C THR A 38 13.96 -36.82 15.57
N GLU A 39 14.76 -36.91 14.50
CA GLU A 39 15.63 -35.83 14.04
C GLU A 39 14.89 -34.83 13.15
N LEU A 40 15.11 -33.54 13.42
CA LEU A 40 14.53 -32.46 12.64
C LEU A 40 15.48 -31.98 11.54
N TYR A 41 14.92 -31.69 10.38
CA TYR A 41 15.65 -31.18 9.22
C TYR A 41 15.01 -29.90 8.69
N ILE A 42 15.85 -28.96 8.25
CA ILE A 42 15.47 -27.94 7.28
C ILE A 42 15.59 -28.57 5.90
N LEU A 43 14.50 -28.60 5.17
CA LEU A 43 14.46 -28.96 3.78
C LEU A 43 14.52 -27.72 2.92
N TRP A 44 15.41 -27.73 1.94
CA TRP A 44 15.54 -26.70 0.94
C TRP A 44 15.30 -27.27 -0.44
N GLN A 45 14.27 -26.76 -1.11
CA GLN A 45 13.86 -27.20 -2.45
C GLN A 45 13.81 -26.00 -3.40
N THR A 46 14.23 -26.21 -4.64
CA THR A 46 14.16 -25.22 -5.73
C THR A 46 13.56 -25.87 -6.98
N LEU A 47 13.22 -25.08 -8.01
CA LEU A 47 12.74 -25.63 -9.29
C LEU A 47 13.78 -26.52 -9.98
N GLN A 48 15.07 -26.22 -9.77
CA GLN A 48 16.18 -26.97 -10.36
C GLN A 48 16.49 -28.25 -9.57
N ASN A 49 16.26 -28.23 -8.26
CA ASN A 49 16.51 -29.38 -7.40
C ASN A 49 15.22 -29.96 -6.83
N LYS A 50 14.62 -30.90 -7.57
CA LYS A 50 13.40 -31.60 -7.16
C LYS A 50 13.62 -32.49 -5.93
N GLN A 51 14.83 -33.01 -5.72
CA GLN A 51 15.21 -33.77 -4.52
C GLN A 51 15.68 -32.77 -3.44
N ALA A 52 14.78 -32.38 -2.55
CA ALA A 52 15.07 -31.37 -1.52
C ALA A 52 16.37 -31.67 -0.75
N ILE A 53 17.26 -30.67 -0.66
CA ILE A 53 18.47 -30.76 0.17
C ILE A 53 18.06 -30.71 1.63
N LYS A 54 18.63 -31.61 2.44
CA LYS A 54 18.30 -31.73 3.85
C LYS A 54 19.46 -31.21 4.70
N TYR A 55 19.17 -30.27 5.58
CA TYR A 55 20.08 -29.77 6.59
C TYR A 55 19.58 -30.22 7.95
N LYS A 56 20.36 -31.02 8.66
CA LYS A 56 20.03 -31.41 10.03
C LYS A 56 19.93 -30.15 10.91
N ILE A 57 18.96 -30.11 11.81
CA ILE A 57 18.80 -29.00 12.77
C ILE A 57 19.61 -29.28 14.04
N ASP A 58 19.48 -30.49 14.58
CA ASP A 58 20.10 -30.90 15.83
C ASP A 58 21.64 -30.77 15.77
N ASN A 59 22.19 -29.97 16.69
CA ASN A 59 23.63 -29.69 16.82
C ASN A 59 24.32 -29.20 15.54
N ASN A 60 23.57 -28.61 14.61
CA ASN A 60 24.10 -28.23 13.30
C ASN A 60 23.83 -26.77 12.92
N ILE A 61 23.15 -26.01 13.78
CA ILE A 61 22.96 -24.57 13.60
C ILE A 61 23.98 -23.84 14.48
N ASN A 62 24.92 -23.15 13.84
CA ASN A 62 25.93 -22.35 14.53
C ASN A 62 25.32 -21.02 15.03
N LYS A 63 24.64 -20.29 14.14
CA LYS A 63 24.07 -18.98 14.46
C LYS A 63 22.91 -18.62 13.53
N ILE A 64 21.94 -17.88 14.05
CA ILE A 64 20.86 -17.27 13.28
C ILE A 64 21.02 -15.75 13.36
N PHE A 65 21.14 -15.09 12.21
CA PHE A 65 21.26 -13.64 12.10
C PHE A 65 19.91 -13.03 11.72
N THR A 66 19.37 -12.19 12.60
CA THR A 66 18.04 -11.59 12.46
C THR A 66 18.08 -10.06 12.49
N LYS A 67 19.24 -9.43 12.28
CA LYS A 67 19.40 -7.96 12.32
C LYS A 67 18.43 -7.23 11.39
N PHE A 68 18.10 -7.84 10.24
CA PHE A 68 17.24 -7.28 9.21
C PHE A 68 15.90 -8.03 9.09
N ILE A 69 15.42 -8.62 10.19
CA ILE A 69 14.19 -9.41 10.19
C ILE A 69 12.96 -8.58 9.82
N ASP A 70 12.94 -7.31 10.21
CA ASP A 70 11.87 -6.36 9.87
C ASP A 70 11.90 -5.91 8.41
N GLU A 71 12.98 -6.20 7.69
CA GLU A 71 13.06 -6.08 6.23
C GLU A 71 12.77 -7.42 5.51
N GLY A 72 12.40 -8.46 6.25
CA GLY A 72 12.14 -9.78 5.69
C GLY A 72 13.41 -10.55 5.32
N LYS A 73 14.56 -10.25 5.96
CA LYS A 73 15.84 -10.91 5.71
C LYS A 73 16.37 -11.62 6.97
N ALA A 74 16.89 -12.83 6.80
CA ALA A 74 17.58 -13.56 7.86
C ALA A 74 18.64 -14.50 7.29
N THR A 75 19.68 -14.81 8.06
CA THR A 75 20.70 -15.79 7.67
C THR A 75 20.78 -16.91 8.69
N ILE A 76 20.68 -18.17 8.25
CA ILE A 76 20.93 -19.35 9.09
C ILE A 76 22.30 -19.91 8.73
N ARG A 77 23.23 -19.88 9.68
CA ARG A 77 24.56 -20.44 9.52
C ARG A 77 24.61 -21.86 10.05
N LEU A 78 24.89 -22.81 9.16
CA LEU A 78 25.01 -24.24 9.47
C LEU A 78 26.45 -24.62 9.75
N ILE A 79 26.66 -25.62 10.61
CA ILE A 79 27.99 -26.18 10.91
C ILE A 79 28.42 -27.09 9.76
N GLN A 80 27.58 -28.05 9.39
CA GLN A 80 27.83 -29.04 8.34
C GLN A 80 26.60 -29.27 7.43
N PRO A 81 26.74 -29.16 6.10
CA PRO A 81 27.85 -28.49 5.42
C PRO A 81 27.93 -27.02 5.89
N PRO A 82 29.10 -26.36 5.79
CA PRO A 82 29.31 -25.01 6.29
C PRO A 82 28.67 -23.96 5.38
N HIS A 83 27.35 -24.06 5.20
CA HIS A 83 26.52 -23.18 4.39
C HIS A 83 25.90 -22.08 5.24
N ASP A 84 25.83 -20.88 4.68
CA ASP A 84 24.98 -19.80 5.14
C ASP A 84 23.76 -19.74 4.22
N LEU A 85 22.57 -20.03 4.78
CA LEU A 85 21.29 -19.88 4.10
C LEU A 85 20.81 -18.44 4.28
N ILE A 86 20.95 -17.61 3.26
CA ILE A 86 20.51 -16.21 3.25
C ILE A 86 19.08 -16.19 2.71
N ILE A 87 18.11 -15.89 3.57
CA ILE A 87 16.68 -16.01 3.31
C ILE A 87 16.07 -14.62 3.16
N GLN A 88 15.26 -14.45 2.12
CA GLN A 88 14.41 -13.27 1.92
C GLN A 88 12.96 -13.70 1.71
N SER A 89 12.03 -13.18 2.52
CA SER A 89 10.61 -13.55 2.52
C SER A 89 9.72 -12.48 3.15
N ASP A 90 8.39 -12.64 3.08
CA ASP A 90 7.44 -11.87 3.89
C ASP A 90 7.81 -11.91 5.39
N ILE A 91 7.77 -10.75 6.05
CA ILE A 91 8.23 -10.56 7.44
C ILE A 91 7.51 -11.50 8.41
N ILE A 92 6.18 -11.65 8.26
CA ILE A 92 5.36 -12.44 9.18
C ILE A 92 5.66 -13.93 8.99
N GLN A 93 5.73 -14.38 7.73
CA GLN A 93 6.08 -15.77 7.43
C GLN A 93 7.50 -16.11 7.89
N LEU A 94 8.46 -15.19 7.70
CA LEU A 94 9.84 -15.40 8.13
C LEU A 94 9.96 -15.46 9.65
N LYS A 95 9.32 -14.53 10.38
CA LYS A 95 9.29 -14.54 11.85
C LYS A 95 8.66 -15.83 12.39
N SER A 96 7.55 -16.27 11.79
CA SER A 96 6.90 -17.54 12.13
C SER A 96 7.81 -18.74 11.86
N PHE A 97 8.49 -18.78 10.71
CA PHE A 97 9.43 -19.85 10.36
C PHE A 97 10.61 -19.92 11.34
N LEU A 98 11.23 -18.79 11.67
CA LEU A 98 12.34 -18.73 12.61
C LEU A 98 11.90 -19.07 14.05
N HIS A 99 10.67 -18.72 14.44
CA HIS A 99 10.12 -19.13 15.72
C HIS A 99 10.01 -20.66 15.82
N ILE A 100 9.47 -21.31 14.80
CA ILE A 100 9.40 -22.78 14.74
C ILE A 100 10.79 -23.39 14.72
N LEU A 101 11.73 -22.81 13.97
CA LEU A 101 13.12 -23.29 13.98
C LEU A 101 13.73 -23.23 15.38
N LYS A 102 13.49 -22.14 16.12
CA LYS A 102 13.97 -21.97 17.50
C LYS A 102 13.34 -23.00 18.46
N LEU A 103 12.05 -23.27 18.30
CA LEU A 103 11.38 -24.35 19.05
C LEU A 103 12.01 -25.72 18.74
N GLY A 104 12.37 -25.97 17.48
CA GLY A 104 13.03 -27.21 17.04
C GLY A 104 14.41 -27.38 17.66
N ILE A 105 15.22 -26.33 17.65
CA ILE A 105 16.55 -26.30 18.30
C ILE A 105 16.42 -26.57 19.81
N THR A 106 15.39 -26.01 20.45
CA THR A 106 15.17 -26.19 21.91
C THR A 106 14.43 -27.48 22.26
N LYS A 107 14.10 -28.33 21.28
CA LYS A 107 13.34 -29.59 21.45
C LYS A 107 11.98 -29.41 22.15
N LYS A 108 11.37 -28.22 22.04
CA LYS A 108 10.06 -27.88 22.62
C LYS A 108 8.90 -28.06 21.63
N ILE A 109 9.08 -28.83 20.57
CA ILE A 109 8.04 -29.08 19.57
C ILE A 109 7.34 -30.39 19.87
N ASP A 110 6.01 -30.34 19.99
CA ASP A 110 5.18 -31.54 20.07
C ASP A 110 5.28 -32.38 18.80
N SER A 111 5.48 -33.67 19.01
CA SER A 111 5.96 -34.65 18.03
C SER A 111 4.96 -35.03 16.93
N SER A 112 3.72 -34.53 16.98
CA SER A 112 2.59 -34.96 16.15
C SER A 112 2.27 -34.07 14.93
N VAL A 113 3.02 -32.99 14.67
CA VAL A 113 2.60 -31.94 13.70
C VAL A 113 3.58 -31.70 12.53
N LEU A 114 4.66 -32.46 12.39
CA LEU A 114 5.75 -32.12 11.44
C LEU A 114 6.19 -33.26 10.50
N ASP A 115 5.24 -33.88 9.80
CA ASP A 115 5.59 -34.80 8.72
C ASP A 115 5.96 -34.05 7.43
N ILE A 116 7.15 -34.37 6.89
CA ILE A 116 7.69 -33.79 5.65
C ILE A 116 7.02 -34.35 4.39
N LEU A 117 6.25 -35.44 4.51
CA LEU A 117 5.93 -36.39 3.43
C LEU A 117 5.26 -35.79 2.17
N ASN A 118 4.73 -34.57 2.22
CA ASN A 118 4.05 -33.93 1.08
C ASN A 118 4.62 -32.57 0.67
N LEU A 119 5.91 -32.51 0.30
CA LEU A 119 6.44 -31.37 -0.46
C LEU A 119 6.15 -31.55 -1.96
N ASN A 120 4.95 -31.17 -2.41
CA ASN A 120 4.64 -31.07 -3.83
C ASN A 120 5.25 -29.79 -4.42
N PRO A 121 6.26 -29.86 -5.32
CA PRO A 121 6.88 -28.68 -5.92
C PRO A 121 5.97 -27.99 -6.97
N LYS A 122 4.81 -28.56 -7.29
CA LYS A 122 3.88 -28.03 -8.31
C LYS A 122 3.37 -26.61 -8.01
N CYS A 123 3.43 -26.15 -6.75
CA CYS A 123 3.02 -24.79 -6.36
C CYS A 123 4.21 -23.92 -5.91
N MET A 124 5.19 -23.68 -6.78
CA MET A 124 6.03 -22.48 -6.65
C MET A 124 5.30 -21.31 -7.33
N SER A 125 4.27 -20.77 -6.68
CA SER A 125 3.31 -19.80 -7.23
C SER A 125 3.96 -18.47 -7.65
N SER A 126 4.50 -18.36 -8.89
CA SER A 126 4.97 -17.14 -9.61
C SER A 126 5.88 -16.13 -8.87
N ALA A 127 6.83 -15.48 -9.56
CA ALA A 127 7.59 -14.35 -8.97
C ALA A 127 6.67 -13.40 -8.17
N PRO A 128 7.15 -12.74 -7.09
CA PRO A 128 6.29 -11.88 -6.25
C PRO A 128 5.47 -10.97 -7.15
N LYS A 129 4.14 -11.11 -7.08
CA LYS A 129 3.23 -10.35 -7.93
C LYS A 129 3.22 -8.91 -7.41
N ILE A 130 4.11 -8.09 -7.97
CA ILE A 130 4.19 -6.66 -7.68
C ILE A 130 2.97 -5.95 -8.28
N LYS A 131 2.54 -6.40 -9.46
CA LYS A 131 1.38 -5.91 -10.17
C LYS A 131 0.29 -6.98 -10.23
N VAL A 132 -0.89 -6.66 -9.74
CA VAL A 132 -2.08 -7.50 -9.77
C VAL A 132 -3.16 -6.77 -10.56
N VAL A 133 -3.68 -7.43 -11.60
CA VAL A 133 -4.74 -6.90 -12.45
C VAL A 133 -5.89 -7.89 -12.43
N VAL A 134 -7.09 -7.41 -12.12
CA VAL A 134 -8.33 -8.18 -12.09
C VAL A 134 -9.37 -7.37 -12.85
N ASN A 135 -9.75 -7.88 -14.03
CA ASN A 135 -10.74 -7.23 -14.91
C ASN A 135 -12.04 -8.04 -15.00
N LYS A 136 -12.07 -9.24 -14.41
CA LYS A 136 -13.25 -10.11 -14.37
C LYS A 136 -13.53 -10.51 -12.94
N SER A 137 -14.80 -10.54 -12.55
CA SER A 137 -15.21 -10.91 -11.19
C SER A 137 -14.81 -12.35 -10.82
N SER A 138 -14.64 -13.24 -11.80
CA SER A 138 -14.16 -14.61 -11.60
C SER A 138 -12.70 -14.71 -11.17
N GLU A 139 -11.88 -13.70 -11.47
CA GLU A 139 -10.45 -13.66 -11.14
C GLU A 139 -10.19 -13.01 -9.78
N TYR A 140 -11.25 -12.58 -9.09
CA TYR A 140 -11.14 -11.88 -7.82
C TYR A 140 -10.72 -12.85 -6.69
N PRO A 141 -9.61 -12.57 -5.97
CA PRO A 141 -9.09 -13.49 -4.96
C PRO A 141 -9.88 -13.40 -3.64
N THR A 142 -11.06 -14.01 -3.58
CA THR A 142 -11.95 -13.96 -2.40
C THR A 142 -11.42 -14.73 -1.19
N LEU A 143 -10.83 -15.92 -1.41
CA LEU A 143 -10.37 -16.82 -0.35
C LEU A 143 -8.94 -16.53 0.12
N GLU A 144 -7.99 -16.47 -0.82
CA GLU A 144 -6.56 -16.26 -0.50
C GLU A 144 -6.22 -14.79 -0.22
N GLY A 145 -7.05 -13.87 -0.71
CA GLY A 145 -6.80 -12.44 -0.69
C GLY A 145 -5.67 -12.01 -1.62
N PHE A 146 -5.34 -10.72 -1.58
CA PHE A 146 -4.28 -10.16 -2.41
C PHE A 146 -2.88 -10.52 -1.86
N PRO A 147 -1.89 -10.80 -2.72
CA PRO A 147 -0.51 -11.00 -2.28
C PRO A 147 0.01 -9.78 -1.52
N ARG A 148 0.61 -9.97 -0.34
CA ARG A 148 1.15 -8.85 0.48
C ARG A 148 2.25 -8.05 -0.20
N THR A 149 2.93 -8.62 -1.20
CA THR A 149 3.96 -7.95 -2.00
C THR A 149 3.40 -7.07 -3.12
N THR A 150 2.06 -6.93 -3.23
CA THR A 150 1.45 -6.12 -4.28
C THR A 150 1.76 -4.63 -4.07
N GLU A 151 2.40 -4.01 -5.05
CA GLU A 151 2.63 -2.56 -5.11
C GLU A 151 1.63 -1.87 -6.03
N GLU A 152 1.14 -2.56 -7.07
CA GLU A 152 0.15 -2.03 -7.98
C GLU A 152 -1.06 -2.95 -8.08
N LEU A 153 -2.23 -2.45 -7.74
CA LEU A 153 -3.48 -3.21 -7.75
C LEU A 153 -4.49 -2.52 -8.66
N TYR A 154 -4.92 -3.24 -9.69
CA TYR A 154 -5.92 -2.80 -10.66
C TYR A 154 -7.14 -3.71 -10.57
N LEU A 155 -8.26 -3.15 -10.13
CA LEU A 155 -9.55 -3.82 -9.93
C LEU A 155 -10.59 -3.07 -10.74
N VAL A 156 -10.58 -3.25 -12.05
CA VAL A 156 -11.33 -2.39 -13.00
C VAL A 156 -12.53 -3.15 -13.56
N GLY A 157 -13.70 -2.50 -13.64
CA GLY A 157 -14.86 -3.11 -14.33
C GLY A 157 -15.55 -4.23 -13.56
N LEU A 158 -15.37 -4.32 -12.25
CA LEU A 158 -15.81 -5.49 -11.45
C LEU A 158 -17.22 -5.34 -10.85
N ASN A 159 -17.93 -4.26 -11.18
CA ASN A 159 -19.26 -3.95 -10.63
C ASN A 159 -19.32 -3.90 -9.09
N ARG A 160 -18.20 -3.63 -8.42
CA ARG A 160 -18.15 -3.65 -6.96
C ARG A 160 -18.81 -2.42 -6.37
N LYS A 161 -19.73 -2.61 -5.42
CA LYS A 161 -20.45 -1.53 -4.73
C LYS A 161 -19.72 -0.96 -3.51
N SER A 162 -18.84 -1.74 -2.90
CA SER A 162 -18.14 -1.39 -1.67
C SER A 162 -16.62 -1.54 -1.83
N PHE A 163 -15.85 -0.84 -1.01
CA PHE A 163 -14.41 -1.04 -0.94
C PHE A 163 -14.05 -2.39 -0.28
N ASP A 164 -13.06 -3.12 -0.80
CA ASP A 164 -12.57 -4.35 -0.17
C ASP A 164 -11.54 -4.03 0.90
N ARG A 165 -11.90 -4.28 2.18
CA ARG A 165 -11.01 -4.04 3.32
C ARG A 165 -9.75 -4.91 3.31
N GLN A 166 -9.68 -5.98 2.54
CA GLN A 166 -8.43 -6.75 2.38
C GLN A 166 -7.30 -5.93 1.76
N ILE A 167 -7.63 -4.93 0.93
CA ILE A 167 -6.66 -4.01 0.31
C ILE A 167 -5.89 -3.21 1.38
N LEU A 168 -6.50 -2.95 2.55
CA LEU A 168 -5.86 -2.23 3.66
C LEU A 168 -4.68 -2.99 4.28
N LYS A 169 -4.54 -4.29 3.99
CA LYS A 169 -3.42 -5.12 4.45
C LYS A 169 -2.18 -4.99 3.56
N LEU A 170 -2.28 -4.33 2.41
CA LEU A 170 -1.21 -4.18 1.43
C LEU A 170 -0.31 -2.99 1.78
N GLN A 171 0.64 -3.21 2.70
CA GLN A 171 1.51 -2.14 3.21
C GLN A 171 2.46 -1.57 2.14
N SER A 172 2.78 -2.35 1.10
CA SER A 172 3.63 -1.92 -0.01
C SER A 172 2.87 -1.25 -1.17
N LEU A 173 1.54 -1.06 -1.05
CA LEU A 173 0.71 -0.57 -2.14
C LEU A 173 1.03 0.88 -2.49
N ARG A 174 1.36 1.11 -3.77
CA ARG A 174 1.71 2.40 -4.37
C ARG A 174 0.66 2.90 -5.35
N ILE A 175 0.08 2.00 -6.13
CA ILE A 175 -0.95 2.32 -7.11
C ILE A 175 -2.20 1.49 -6.81
N LEU A 176 -3.31 2.17 -6.60
CA LEU A 176 -4.62 1.54 -6.44
C LEU A 176 -5.57 2.10 -7.51
N ASN A 177 -5.96 1.24 -8.45
CA ASN A 177 -6.95 1.56 -9.46
C ASN A 177 -8.24 0.74 -9.21
N LEU A 178 -9.31 1.46 -8.91
CA LEU A 178 -10.66 0.95 -8.65
C LEU A 178 -11.66 1.50 -9.69
N SER A 179 -11.17 1.93 -10.85
CA SER A 179 -12.01 2.56 -11.88
C SER A 179 -13.09 1.63 -12.43
N ASN A 180 -14.15 2.23 -12.99
CA ASN A 180 -15.26 1.51 -13.61
C ASN A 180 -15.90 0.49 -12.64
N ASN A 181 -16.29 0.95 -11.46
CA ASN A 181 -17.01 0.15 -10.46
C ASN A 181 -18.27 0.91 -10.01
N GLN A 182 -18.89 0.46 -8.92
CA GLN A 182 -20.09 1.07 -8.35
C GLN A 182 -19.83 1.59 -6.92
N ILE A 183 -18.58 1.93 -6.60
CA ILE A 183 -18.17 2.31 -5.25
C ILE A 183 -18.81 3.65 -4.87
N CYS A 184 -19.50 3.68 -3.73
CA CYS A 184 -20.12 4.89 -3.17
C CYS A 184 -19.50 5.34 -1.84
N SER A 185 -18.67 4.51 -1.21
CA SER A 185 -18.02 4.82 0.07
C SER A 185 -16.58 4.27 0.13
N LEU A 186 -15.74 4.96 0.90
CA LEU A 186 -14.35 4.58 1.17
C LEU A 186 -14.14 4.50 2.69
N PRO A 187 -13.37 3.51 3.18
CA PRO A 187 -13.07 3.39 4.59
C PRO A 187 -12.09 4.48 5.05
N ASN A 188 -12.19 4.91 6.31
CA ASN A 188 -11.28 5.90 6.89
C ASN A 188 -9.82 5.40 6.88
N GLU A 189 -9.67 4.09 7.03
CA GLU A 189 -8.41 3.37 7.05
C GLU A 189 -7.69 3.39 5.69
N LEU A 190 -8.35 3.80 4.60
CA LEU A 190 -7.67 3.97 3.30
C LEU A 190 -6.47 4.92 3.42
N GLY A 191 -6.59 5.94 4.28
CA GLY A 191 -5.55 6.92 4.52
C GLY A 191 -4.33 6.37 5.28
N THR A 192 -4.37 5.15 5.82
CA THR A 192 -3.24 4.55 6.56
C THR A 192 -2.21 3.87 5.65
N LEU A 193 -2.51 3.73 4.35
CA LEU A 193 -1.59 3.16 3.37
C LEU A 193 -0.38 4.07 3.16
N GLN A 194 0.75 3.70 3.76
CA GLN A 194 1.95 4.55 3.88
C GLN A 194 2.65 4.87 2.57
N HIS A 195 2.48 4.04 1.55
CA HIS A 195 3.19 4.18 0.28
C HIS A 195 2.27 4.52 -0.89
N LEU A 196 0.98 4.77 -0.65
CA LEU A 196 0.01 5.03 -1.71
C LEU A 196 0.33 6.36 -2.39
N GLN A 197 0.68 6.28 -3.68
CA GLN A 197 1.08 7.40 -4.52
C GLN A 197 0.01 7.75 -5.55
N GLN A 198 -0.76 6.78 -6.02
CA GLN A 198 -1.82 7.00 -7.00
C GLN A 198 -3.09 6.28 -6.59
N LEU A 199 -4.19 7.04 -6.56
CA LEU A 199 -5.52 6.52 -6.29
C LEU A 199 -6.44 6.90 -7.45
N ILE A 200 -6.91 5.89 -8.18
CA ILE A 200 -7.79 6.06 -9.34
C ILE A 200 -9.16 5.47 -8.98
N LEU A 201 -10.16 6.34 -8.91
CA LEU A 201 -11.55 6.07 -8.56
C LEU A 201 -12.50 6.54 -9.66
N SER A 202 -11.99 6.76 -10.87
CA SER A 202 -12.80 7.26 -11.98
C SER A 202 -13.93 6.28 -12.36
N GLN A 203 -15.03 6.80 -12.88
CA GLN A 203 -16.20 5.97 -13.29
C GLN A 203 -16.72 5.12 -12.12
N ASN A 204 -17.08 5.78 -11.02
CA ASN A 204 -17.71 5.15 -9.86
C ASN A 204 -19.01 5.87 -9.50
N ARG A 205 -19.55 5.59 -8.31
CA ARG A 205 -20.78 6.21 -7.80
C ARG A 205 -20.49 7.08 -6.58
N LEU A 206 -19.35 7.77 -6.55
CA LEU A 206 -19.02 8.68 -5.45
C LEU A 206 -19.95 9.90 -5.52
N HIS A 207 -20.69 10.16 -4.45
CA HIS A 207 -21.68 11.24 -4.41
C HIS A 207 -21.58 12.05 -3.11
N LYS A 208 -22.47 13.03 -2.92
CA LYS A 208 -22.43 14.00 -1.81
C LYS A 208 -22.30 13.38 -0.40
N SER A 209 -22.79 12.16 -0.16
CA SER A 209 -22.70 11.52 1.17
C SER A 209 -21.34 10.91 1.47
N LEU A 210 -20.43 10.87 0.50
CA LEU A 210 -19.10 10.30 0.67
C LEU A 210 -18.36 11.02 1.81
N LYS A 211 -17.89 10.23 2.77
CA LYS A 211 -17.04 10.72 3.85
C LYS A 211 -15.58 10.72 3.41
N TRP A 212 -14.94 11.88 3.49
CA TRP A 212 -13.55 12.09 3.06
C TRP A 212 -12.54 12.03 4.20
N ILE A 213 -12.90 11.38 5.32
CA ILE A 213 -12.11 11.31 6.56
C ILE A 213 -10.75 10.64 6.32
N TRP A 214 -10.63 9.78 5.32
CA TRP A 214 -9.36 9.15 4.95
C TRP A 214 -8.29 10.18 4.51
N LEU A 215 -8.69 11.36 4.00
CA LEU A 215 -7.78 12.47 3.70
C LEU A 215 -7.14 13.09 4.94
N ASP A 216 -7.67 12.80 6.13
CA ASP A 216 -7.13 13.33 7.37
C ASP A 216 -5.89 12.60 7.89
N GLN A 217 -5.54 11.48 7.28
CA GLN A 217 -4.40 10.67 7.69
C GLN A 217 -3.07 11.23 7.14
N ILE A 218 -2.04 11.28 7.99
CA ILE A 218 -0.73 11.86 7.65
C ILE A 218 -0.08 11.13 6.46
N ALA A 219 -0.21 9.80 6.43
CA ALA A 219 0.40 8.97 5.39
C ALA A 219 -0.05 9.34 3.97
N VAL A 220 -1.35 9.53 3.74
CA VAL A 220 -1.86 9.86 2.40
C VAL A 220 -1.58 11.32 2.03
N ARG A 221 -1.58 12.24 3.00
CA ARG A 221 -1.35 13.68 2.77
C ARG A 221 0.00 13.97 2.13
N SER A 222 1.06 13.29 2.58
CA SER A 222 2.42 13.52 2.09
C SER A 222 2.78 12.68 0.85
N ASN A 223 2.17 11.50 0.67
CA ASN A 223 2.58 10.54 -0.36
C ASN A 223 1.70 10.53 -1.61
N LEU A 224 0.41 10.89 -1.52
CA LEU A 224 -0.50 10.81 -2.65
C LEU A 224 -0.16 11.89 -3.68
N LYS A 225 0.29 11.47 -4.86
CA LYS A 225 0.70 12.34 -5.97
C LYS A 225 -0.38 12.51 -7.02
N LEU A 226 -1.20 11.48 -7.22
CA LEU A 226 -2.30 11.49 -8.18
C LEU A 226 -3.59 11.03 -7.51
N LEU A 227 -4.62 11.85 -7.64
CA LEU A 227 -5.99 11.49 -7.29
C LEU A 227 -6.88 11.70 -8.52
N ASP A 228 -7.49 10.62 -8.99
CA ASP A 228 -8.48 10.66 -10.06
C ASP A 228 -9.84 10.24 -9.52
N ILE A 229 -10.75 11.20 -9.44
CA ILE A 229 -12.15 11.06 -9.01
C ILE A 229 -13.10 11.53 -10.12
N SER A 230 -12.62 11.55 -11.38
CA SER A 230 -13.41 11.93 -12.54
C SER A 230 -14.60 10.99 -12.78
N ASN A 231 -15.60 11.40 -13.55
CA ASN A 231 -16.73 10.54 -13.93
C ASN A 231 -17.43 9.94 -12.70
N ASN A 232 -17.86 10.80 -11.79
CA ASN A 232 -18.58 10.42 -10.58
C ASN A 232 -19.80 11.36 -10.41
N MET A 233 -20.44 11.34 -9.25
CA MET A 233 -21.62 12.16 -8.95
C MET A 233 -21.32 13.17 -7.83
N LEU A 234 -20.08 13.66 -7.76
CA LEU A 234 -19.67 14.58 -6.71
C LEU A 234 -20.28 15.95 -6.95
N GLN A 235 -20.98 16.48 -5.94
CA GLN A 235 -21.50 17.86 -5.97
C GLN A 235 -20.54 18.86 -5.36
N LYS A 236 -19.63 18.39 -4.49
CA LYS A 236 -18.70 19.20 -3.71
C LYS A 236 -17.41 18.42 -3.46
N LEU A 237 -16.28 19.11 -3.47
CA LEU A 237 -15.02 18.60 -2.91
C LEU A 237 -14.91 18.97 -1.42
N PRO A 238 -14.37 18.09 -0.57
CA PRO A 238 -14.19 18.37 0.86
C PRO A 238 -13.09 19.41 1.07
N GLN A 239 -13.16 20.19 2.16
CA GLN A 239 -12.05 21.10 2.51
C GLN A 239 -10.73 20.33 2.77
N GLN A 240 -10.83 19.08 3.21
CA GLN A 240 -9.72 18.17 3.45
C GLN A 240 -8.86 17.91 2.21
N ILE A 241 -9.35 18.15 0.99
CA ILE A 241 -8.55 18.03 -0.23
C ILE A 241 -7.29 18.89 -0.17
N GLY A 242 -7.40 20.08 0.45
CA GLY A 242 -6.30 21.03 0.64
C GLY A 242 -5.25 20.59 1.65
N LYS A 243 -5.36 19.38 2.23
CA LYS A 243 -4.34 18.79 3.13
C LYS A 243 -3.41 17.83 2.39
N LEU A 244 -3.65 17.55 1.12
CA LEU A 244 -2.83 16.63 0.31
C LEU A 244 -1.55 17.32 -0.20
N ASP A 245 -0.64 17.66 0.71
CA ASP A 245 0.59 18.42 0.42
C ASP A 245 1.50 17.77 -0.63
N GLY A 246 1.37 16.46 -0.86
CA GLY A 246 2.07 15.69 -1.89
C GLY A 246 1.44 15.72 -3.28
N LEU A 247 0.21 16.25 -3.43
CA LEU A 247 -0.58 16.09 -4.65
C LEU A 247 -0.03 16.92 -5.81
N ILE A 248 0.17 16.26 -6.96
CA ILE A 248 0.68 16.86 -8.19
C ILE A 248 -0.41 16.91 -9.26
N ASN A 249 -1.24 15.86 -9.32
CA ASN A 249 -2.31 15.71 -10.32
C ASN A 249 -3.64 15.46 -9.62
N LEU A 250 -4.61 16.36 -9.83
CA LEU A 250 -5.99 16.19 -9.41
C LEU A 250 -6.90 16.18 -10.64
N LYS A 251 -7.59 15.06 -10.85
CA LYS A 251 -8.61 14.92 -11.88
C LYS A 251 -9.97 14.76 -11.23
N ALA A 252 -10.87 15.70 -11.47
CA ALA A 252 -12.25 15.67 -10.97
C ALA A 252 -13.26 16.09 -12.04
N SER A 253 -12.90 15.93 -13.31
CA SER A 253 -13.79 16.18 -14.45
C SER A 253 -15.00 15.26 -14.50
N GLN A 254 -16.04 15.67 -15.22
CA GLN A 254 -17.29 14.89 -15.37
C GLN A 254 -17.90 14.54 -14.00
N ASN A 255 -18.17 15.57 -13.22
CA ASN A 255 -18.88 15.51 -11.94
C ASN A 255 -19.98 16.58 -11.95
N MET A 256 -20.61 16.84 -10.80
CA MET A 256 -21.63 17.88 -10.62
C MET A 256 -21.13 18.98 -9.67
N LEU A 257 -19.83 19.27 -9.67
CA LEU A 257 -19.24 20.23 -8.74
C LEU A 257 -19.78 21.63 -9.01
N THR A 258 -20.32 22.29 -7.99
CA THR A 258 -20.82 23.67 -8.11
C THR A 258 -19.84 24.73 -7.62
N TYR A 259 -18.90 24.32 -6.77
CA TYR A 259 -17.80 25.16 -6.30
C TYR A 259 -16.59 24.31 -5.90
N ILE A 260 -15.45 24.98 -5.81
CA ILE A 260 -14.19 24.41 -5.32
C ILE A 260 -13.85 25.05 -3.96
N PRO A 261 -13.44 24.26 -2.95
CA PRO A 261 -13.13 24.80 -1.64
C PRO A 261 -11.89 25.69 -1.68
N GLN A 262 -11.90 26.78 -0.89
CA GLN A 262 -10.75 27.70 -0.75
C GLN A 262 -9.46 26.97 -0.30
N SER A 263 -9.57 25.85 0.39
CA SER A 263 -8.42 25.04 0.80
C SER A 263 -7.63 24.45 -0.37
N LEU A 264 -8.20 24.36 -1.59
CA LEU A 264 -7.46 23.87 -2.75
C LEU A 264 -6.20 24.69 -3.01
N GLY A 265 -6.23 26.01 -2.77
CA GLY A 265 -5.09 26.91 -2.91
C GLY A 265 -3.90 26.63 -1.97
N LYS A 266 -4.02 25.68 -1.04
CA LYS A 266 -2.91 25.21 -0.19
C LYS A 266 -2.05 24.14 -0.87
N LEU A 267 -2.49 23.58 -2.00
CA LEU A 267 -1.80 22.50 -2.70
C LEU A 267 -0.62 23.02 -3.53
N HIS A 268 0.43 23.50 -2.87
CA HIS A 268 1.57 24.17 -3.53
C HIS A 268 2.33 23.30 -4.55
N LYS A 269 2.22 21.96 -4.46
CA LYS A 269 2.83 21.02 -5.42
C LYS A 269 1.92 20.67 -6.60
N LEU A 270 0.66 21.11 -6.60
CA LEU A 270 -0.29 20.78 -7.65
C LEU A 270 0.16 21.43 -8.96
N LYS A 271 0.22 20.64 -10.03
CA LYS A 271 0.64 21.07 -11.37
C LYS A 271 -0.44 20.85 -12.42
N TYR A 272 -1.24 19.82 -12.27
CA TYR A 272 -2.28 19.46 -13.23
C TYR A 272 -3.61 19.39 -12.50
N LEU A 273 -4.53 20.28 -12.88
CA LEU A 273 -5.87 20.34 -12.33
C LEU A 273 -6.89 20.26 -13.46
N ASP A 274 -7.65 19.18 -13.48
CA ASP A 274 -8.75 18.98 -14.43
C ASP A 274 -10.08 19.00 -13.67
N LEU A 275 -10.86 20.05 -13.94
CA LEU A 275 -12.22 20.27 -13.43
C LEU A 275 -13.23 20.43 -14.58
N SER A 276 -12.88 20.01 -15.79
CA SER A 276 -13.76 20.12 -16.96
C SER A 276 -15.08 19.37 -16.75
N LYS A 277 -16.15 19.77 -17.46
CA LYS A 277 -17.45 19.09 -17.43
C LYS A 277 -18.01 18.99 -16.01
N ASN A 278 -18.19 20.15 -15.38
CA ASN A 278 -18.79 20.33 -14.07
C ASN A 278 -19.79 21.50 -14.13
N ASN A 279 -20.38 21.87 -13.00
CA ASN A 279 -21.36 22.95 -12.91
C ASN A 279 -20.76 24.15 -12.14
N LEU A 280 -19.47 24.45 -12.34
CA LEU A 280 -18.78 25.49 -11.58
C LEU A 280 -19.25 26.88 -12.01
N HIS A 281 -19.76 27.65 -11.06
CA HIS A 281 -20.18 29.03 -11.29
C HIS A 281 -19.07 30.05 -11.08
N CYS A 282 -18.07 29.73 -10.25
CA CYS A 282 -16.91 30.57 -9.98
C CYS A 282 -15.73 29.74 -9.49
N MET A 283 -14.53 30.31 -9.58
CA MET A 283 -13.32 29.77 -8.99
C MET A 283 -13.01 30.44 -7.64
N PRO A 284 -12.50 29.70 -6.64
CA PRO A 284 -12.09 30.29 -5.38
C PRO A 284 -10.89 31.22 -5.61
N GLY A 285 -10.89 32.40 -4.98
CA GLY A 285 -9.76 33.34 -5.07
C GLY A 285 -8.40 32.75 -4.65
N SER A 286 -8.39 31.69 -3.84
CA SER A 286 -7.16 30.97 -3.48
C SER A 286 -6.50 30.21 -4.64
N ILE A 287 -7.18 30.04 -5.78
CA ILE A 287 -6.60 29.40 -6.98
C ILE A 287 -5.33 30.14 -7.45
N ARG A 288 -5.25 31.45 -7.19
CA ARG A 288 -4.08 32.30 -7.49
C ARG A 288 -2.80 31.86 -6.77
N ASN A 289 -2.93 31.09 -5.70
CA ASN A 289 -1.78 30.62 -4.91
C ASN A 289 -1.15 29.35 -5.52
N LEU A 290 -1.77 28.77 -6.55
CA LEU A 290 -1.29 27.57 -7.22
C LEU A 290 -0.40 27.93 -8.42
N HIS A 291 0.63 27.12 -8.62
CA HIS A 291 1.55 27.24 -9.76
C HIS A 291 1.27 26.10 -10.75
N LEU A 292 0.08 26.15 -11.36
CA LEU A 292 -0.42 25.13 -12.29
C LEU A 292 0.31 25.21 -13.63
N ILE A 293 0.62 24.05 -14.19
CA ILE A 293 1.09 23.89 -15.58
C ILE A 293 -0.13 23.79 -16.50
N LEU A 294 -1.15 23.06 -16.06
CA LEU A 294 -2.39 22.87 -16.80
C LEU A 294 -3.57 23.01 -15.86
N LEU A 295 -4.50 23.86 -16.27
CA LEU A 295 -5.80 24.05 -15.66
C LEU A 295 -6.86 23.84 -16.74
N ASP A 296 -7.63 22.76 -16.63
CA ASP A 296 -8.77 22.52 -17.50
C ASP A 296 -10.07 22.84 -16.75
N LEU A 297 -10.81 23.80 -17.31
CA LEU A 297 -12.10 24.28 -16.82
C LEU A 297 -13.18 24.21 -17.91
N SER A 298 -12.92 23.52 -19.03
CA SER A 298 -13.88 23.46 -20.15
C SER A 298 -15.23 22.91 -19.69
N ASP A 299 -16.30 23.25 -20.40
CA ASP A 299 -17.64 22.73 -20.12
C ASP A 299 -18.10 22.96 -18.66
N ASN A 300 -17.93 24.19 -18.17
CA ASN A 300 -18.48 24.68 -16.91
C ASN A 300 -19.38 25.90 -17.13
N GLU A 301 -20.38 26.06 -16.26
CA GLU A 301 -21.37 27.15 -16.32
C GLU A 301 -20.94 28.37 -15.49
N PHE A 302 -19.82 28.98 -15.86
CA PHE A 302 -19.36 30.21 -15.19
C PHE A 302 -20.35 31.35 -15.39
N LEU A 303 -20.69 32.02 -14.30
CA LEU A 303 -21.61 33.15 -14.35
C LEU A 303 -20.92 34.39 -14.96
N PRO A 304 -21.67 35.23 -15.69
CA PRO A 304 -21.17 36.53 -16.15
C PRO A 304 -20.76 37.41 -14.97
N THR A 305 -19.67 38.16 -15.13
CA THR A 305 -19.04 39.01 -14.11
C THR A 305 -19.98 40.00 -13.43
N ASP A 306 -21.08 40.38 -14.07
CA ASP A 306 -22.01 41.41 -13.59
C ASP A 306 -22.98 40.91 -12.49
N SER A 307 -22.98 39.60 -12.22
CA SER A 307 -23.85 38.97 -11.21
C SER A 307 -23.17 38.75 -9.86
N TYR A 308 -21.88 39.09 -9.73
CA TYR A 308 -21.22 39.13 -8.43
C TYR A 308 -21.47 40.49 -7.80
N SER A 309 -22.32 40.54 -6.78
CA SER A 309 -22.23 41.60 -5.78
C SER A 309 -20.79 41.59 -5.28
N MET A 310 -19.98 42.58 -5.68
CA MET A 310 -18.71 42.82 -5.01
C MET A 310 -19.04 42.95 -3.53
N CYS A 311 -18.73 41.91 -2.77
CA CYS A 311 -18.87 41.96 -1.33
C CYS A 311 -17.90 43.06 -0.91
N LYS A 312 -18.41 44.26 -0.67
CA LYS A 312 -17.73 45.26 0.16
C LYS A 312 -17.62 44.56 1.51
N ILE A 313 -16.53 43.83 1.68
CA ILE A 313 -16.13 43.36 2.99
C ILE A 313 -15.77 44.65 3.70
N ASP A 314 -16.68 45.15 4.54
CA ASP A 314 -16.35 46.21 5.49
C ASP A 314 -15.34 45.59 6.46
N VAL A 315 -14.06 45.79 6.12
CA VAL A 315 -12.96 45.41 6.99
C VAL A 315 -12.98 46.41 8.13
N PRO A 316 -13.19 45.99 9.39
CA PRO A 316 -13.18 46.92 10.51
C PRO A 316 -11.85 47.66 10.52
N SER A 317 -11.94 48.96 10.73
CA SER A 317 -10.76 49.83 10.80
C SER A 317 -9.75 49.31 11.83
N LEU A 318 -8.47 49.65 11.65
CA LEU A 318 -7.43 49.29 12.62
C LEU A 318 -7.82 49.73 14.05
N THR A 319 -8.50 50.86 14.14
CA THR A 319 -9.13 51.43 15.34
C THR A 319 -10.19 50.53 15.96
N GLU A 320 -11.11 49.97 15.18
CA GLU A 320 -12.11 49.03 15.69
C GLU A 320 -11.49 47.69 16.12
N CYS A 321 -10.47 47.22 15.40
CA CYS A 321 -9.72 46.04 15.79
C CYS A 321 -8.97 46.25 17.11
N ALA A 322 -8.34 47.42 17.28
CA ALA A 322 -7.66 47.80 18.52
C ALA A 322 -8.63 47.94 19.69
N ALA A 323 -9.79 48.59 19.49
CA ALA A 323 -10.83 48.73 20.51
C ALA A 323 -11.39 47.37 20.97
N LYS A 324 -11.65 46.45 20.04
CA LYS A 324 -12.10 45.08 20.36
C LYS A 324 -11.04 44.29 21.12
N SER A 325 -9.76 44.47 20.80
CA SER A 325 -8.66 43.85 21.52
C SER A 325 -8.56 44.39 22.96
N PHE A 326 -8.66 45.71 23.12
CA PHE A 326 -8.61 46.38 24.42
C PHE A 326 -9.78 46.01 25.34
N LEU A 327 -11.00 45.90 24.79
CA LEU A 327 -12.18 45.46 25.55
C LEU A 327 -12.04 44.01 26.05
N LYS A 328 -11.42 43.12 25.26
CA LYS A 328 -11.18 41.72 25.67
C LYS A 328 -10.17 41.60 26.81
N THR A 329 -9.18 42.50 26.87
CA THR A 329 -8.17 42.51 27.94
C THR A 329 -8.68 43.12 29.26
N ARG A 330 -9.88 43.73 29.28
CA ARG A 330 -10.43 44.41 30.46
C ARG A 330 -11.27 43.50 31.37
N PHE A 331 -11.52 42.26 30.95
CA PHE A 331 -12.30 41.25 31.69
C PHE A 331 -11.45 40.06 32.18
N VAL A 332 -10.15 40.26 32.37
CA VAL A 332 -9.26 39.31 33.07
C VAL A 332 -8.74 39.94 34.35
#